data_AF-A0AAQ1PCB8-F1
#
_entry.id   AF-A0AAQ1PCB8-F1
#
_cell.length_a   1.000
_cell.length_b   1.000
_cell.length_c   1.000
_cell.angle_alpha   90.00
_cell.angle_beta   90.00
_cell.angle_gamma   90.00
#
_symmetry.space_group_name_H-M   'P 1'
#
loop_
_entity.id
_entity.type
_entity.pdbx_description
1 polymer ?
#
loop_
_entity_poly.entity_id
_entity_poly.type
_entity_poly.pdbx_seq_one_letter_code
_entity_poly.pdbx_strand_id
1 'polypeptide(L)'
;MQQREPSASESYFWPSIWAIGLHVLVFALLFVSFAMTPELPPSKPIVQATLYQLKSKSQATTQTNQKIAGEAKKTASRQTEVEQLEQKKVEQEAVKAAEQKKADAAQKAEEAREAAEAKKAEAAAEAAEAKKAAEAKKAEEAKKAAEKQQADIAKKKAEEEKKKAEEEAKKEAAEEAKKQAAEDAKKKAAEEAKKKAAEDAKKKAAAEDAKKKAAEEAKKKAAADAQKKKAQEAARKAAEDKKAQALAELLSDTTERQQALADEQGDQVAGDFDDLIRMRAAEGWARPPSARKGMTVVLQINMLPDGTITSVSVARSSGDGPYDSSAVAAVKNIGRLTEMQGMKPSDFNQYRSFKMTFTPEDLAL
;
A
#
# COMPACT_ATOMS: atom_id res chain seq x y z
N MET A 1 -22.57 50.49 -14.87
CA MET A 1 -21.57 49.71 -15.65
C MET A 1 -21.67 48.27 -15.19
N GLN A 2 -22.26 47.39 -16.00
CA GLN A 2 -22.34 45.95 -15.69
C GLN A 2 -20.97 45.33 -15.91
N GLN A 3 -20.33 44.86 -14.84
CA GLN A 3 -19.12 44.05 -14.95
C GLN A 3 -19.53 42.61 -15.31
N ARG A 4 -19.01 42.12 -16.44
CA ARG A 4 -19.11 40.71 -16.82
C ARG A 4 -18.10 39.93 -15.98
N GLU A 5 -18.57 39.05 -15.11
CA GLU A 5 -17.69 38.08 -14.47
C GLU A 5 -17.27 37.03 -15.51
N PRO A 6 -15.95 36.75 -15.68
CA PRO A 6 -15.50 35.71 -16.57
C PRO A 6 -15.87 34.34 -16.00
N SER A 7 -16.45 33.49 -16.84
CA SER A 7 -16.84 32.13 -16.47
C SER A 7 -15.62 31.32 -15.99
N ALA A 8 -15.80 30.47 -14.98
CA ALA A 8 -14.73 29.67 -14.37
C ALA A 8 -13.93 28.77 -15.34
N SER A 9 -14.40 28.59 -16.57
CA SER A 9 -13.67 27.93 -17.65
C SER A 9 -12.56 28.78 -18.29
N GLU A 10 -12.62 30.11 -18.20
CA GLU A 10 -11.57 31.00 -18.75
C GLU A 10 -10.39 31.19 -17.79
N SER A 11 -10.58 30.99 -16.48
CA SER A 11 -9.52 31.23 -15.47
C SER A 11 -8.42 30.16 -15.45
N TYR A 12 -8.72 28.92 -15.88
CA TYR A 12 -7.76 27.81 -15.89
C TYR A 12 -7.25 27.41 -17.28
N PHE A 13 -7.90 27.88 -18.34
CA PHE A 13 -7.52 27.56 -19.71
C PHE A 13 -6.15 28.15 -20.08
N TRP A 14 -5.93 29.42 -19.78
CA TRP A 14 -4.67 30.11 -20.06
C TRP A 14 -3.46 29.57 -19.28
N PRO A 15 -3.57 29.35 -17.95
CA PRO A 15 -2.49 28.71 -17.19
C PRO A 15 -2.14 27.30 -17.68
N SER A 16 -3.14 26.51 -18.08
CA SER A 16 -2.93 25.14 -18.56
C SER A 16 -2.20 25.10 -19.90
N ILE A 17 -2.52 26.01 -20.83
CA ILE A 17 -1.82 26.12 -22.12
C ILE A 17 -0.36 26.54 -21.91
N TRP A 18 -0.12 27.48 -20.99
CA TRP A 18 1.24 27.93 -20.68
C TRP A 18 2.09 26.82 -20.05
N ALA A 19 1.49 26.02 -19.15
CA ALA A 19 2.14 24.87 -18.56
C ALA A 19 2.51 23.80 -19.62
N ILE A 20 1.59 23.50 -20.54
CA ILE A 20 1.85 22.53 -21.62
C ILE A 20 2.95 23.06 -22.55
N GLY A 21 2.93 24.35 -22.91
CA GLY A 21 3.96 24.97 -23.73
C GLY A 21 5.36 24.91 -23.09
N LEU A 22 5.46 25.12 -21.78
CA LEU A 22 6.71 25.01 -21.03
C LEU A 22 7.26 23.57 -21.06
N HIS A 23 6.40 22.57 -20.90
CA HIS A 23 6.81 21.17 -20.93
C HIS A 23 7.32 20.76 -22.32
N VAL A 24 6.67 21.21 -23.39
CA VAL A 24 7.13 20.95 -24.77
C VAL A 24 8.50 21.60 -25.02
N LEU A 25 8.74 22.80 -24.49
CA LEU A 25 10.02 23.50 -24.63
C LEU A 25 11.16 22.76 -23.89
N VAL A 26 10.91 22.28 -22.68
CA VAL A 26 11.89 21.48 -21.91
C VAL A 26 12.21 20.17 -22.64
N PHE A 27 11.20 19.52 -23.21
CA PHE A 27 11.41 18.28 -23.97
C PHE A 27 12.22 18.52 -25.26
N ALA A 28 11.99 19.64 -25.95
CA ALA A 28 12.78 20.01 -27.12
C ALA A 28 14.26 20.29 -26.77
N LEU A 29 14.53 20.94 -25.63
CA LEU A 29 15.90 21.20 -25.17
C LEU A 29 16.68 19.92 -24.85
N LEU A 30 16.03 18.94 -24.21
CA LEU A 30 16.64 17.63 -23.92
C LEU A 30 17.00 16.88 -25.21
N PHE A 31 16.15 16.95 -26.23
CA PHE A 31 16.38 16.23 -27.49
C PHE A 31 17.54 16.83 -28.31
N VAL A 32 17.74 18.15 -28.26
CA VAL A 32 18.89 18.81 -28.89
C VAL A 32 20.22 18.45 -28.19
N SER A 33 20.22 18.24 -26.87
CA SER A 33 21.43 17.89 -26.12
C SER A 33 21.94 16.47 -26.40
N PHE A 34 21.08 15.55 -26.86
CA PHE A 34 21.48 14.18 -27.18
C PHE A 34 22.10 14.05 -28.58
N ALA A 35 21.79 14.98 -29.50
CA ALA A 35 22.34 14.99 -30.85
C ALA A 35 23.78 15.57 -30.93
N MET A 36 24.35 16.06 -29.83
CA MET A 36 25.63 16.76 -29.79
C MET A 36 26.61 16.15 -28.77
N THR A 37 26.74 14.82 -28.71
CA THR A 37 27.78 14.16 -27.90
C THR A 37 29.06 13.97 -28.73
N PRO A 38 30.19 14.63 -28.41
CA PRO A 38 31.46 14.37 -29.09
C PRO A 38 31.96 12.96 -28.78
N GLU A 39 32.23 12.20 -29.85
CA GLU A 39 32.69 10.81 -29.82
C GLU A 39 34.04 10.69 -29.11
N LEU A 40 34.08 9.92 -28.01
CA LEU A 40 35.29 9.64 -27.24
C LEU A 40 36.16 8.64 -28.01
N PRO A 41 37.48 8.89 -28.18
CA PRO A 41 38.32 7.97 -28.93
C PRO A 41 38.50 6.63 -28.20
N PRO A 42 38.59 5.50 -28.93
CA PRO A 42 38.72 4.17 -28.33
C PRO A 42 40.08 4.00 -27.62
N SER A 43 40.05 3.31 -26.48
CA SER A 43 41.20 3.02 -25.62
C SER A 43 42.24 2.16 -26.36
N LYS A 44 43.48 2.68 -26.43
CA LYS A 44 44.62 1.96 -27.02
C LYS A 44 45.10 0.85 -26.08
N PRO A 45 45.39 -0.37 -26.59
CA PRO A 45 45.90 -1.47 -25.78
C PRO A 45 47.36 -1.25 -25.34
N ILE A 46 47.64 -1.77 -24.15
CA ILE A 46 48.88 -1.62 -23.38
C ILE A 46 50.01 -2.42 -24.07
N VAL A 47 51.17 -1.78 -24.22
CA VAL A 47 52.37 -2.30 -24.89
C VAL A 47 53.01 -3.44 -24.08
N GLN A 48 53.30 -4.56 -24.76
CA GLN A 48 54.16 -5.64 -24.25
C GLN A 48 55.62 -5.15 -24.18
N ALA A 49 56.21 -5.13 -22.98
CA ALA A 49 57.62 -4.83 -22.81
C ALA A 49 58.49 -5.99 -23.33
N THR A 50 59.10 -5.82 -24.50
CA THR A 50 60.19 -6.68 -24.96
C THR A 50 61.46 -6.38 -24.15
N LEU A 51 61.89 -7.37 -23.37
CA LEU A 51 63.16 -7.39 -22.65
C LEU A 51 64.33 -7.38 -23.66
N TYR A 52 64.99 -6.24 -23.82
CA TYR A 52 66.19 -6.14 -24.65
C TYR A 52 67.40 -6.67 -23.88
N GLN A 53 67.95 -7.79 -24.34
CA GLN A 53 69.19 -8.37 -23.83
C GLN A 53 70.38 -7.45 -24.11
N LEU A 54 71.14 -7.20 -23.04
CA LEU A 54 72.46 -6.60 -23.03
C LEU A 54 73.37 -7.23 -24.08
N LYS A 55 73.93 -6.41 -24.98
CA LYS A 55 75.12 -6.73 -25.74
C LYS A 55 76.31 -5.97 -25.15
N SER A 56 77.15 -6.73 -24.48
CA SER A 56 78.44 -6.38 -23.90
C SER A 56 79.47 -5.87 -24.92
N LYS A 57 80.09 -4.74 -24.61
CA LYS A 57 81.46 -4.25 -24.95
C LYS A 57 81.53 -2.84 -24.33
N SER A 58 82.53 -2.37 -23.58
CA SER A 58 83.92 -2.76 -23.36
C SER A 58 84.53 -1.87 -22.26
N GLN A 59 85.40 -2.47 -21.44
CA GLN A 59 86.58 -1.96 -20.69
C GLN A 59 86.76 -0.46 -20.34
N ALA A 60 87.02 -0.18 -19.05
CA ALA A 60 88.13 0.65 -18.50
C ALA A 60 87.88 0.90 -16.98
N THR A 61 88.69 0.34 -16.07
CA THR A 61 89.89 0.96 -15.44
C THR A 61 89.60 1.66 -14.10
N THR A 62 89.97 0.95 -13.03
CA THR A 62 90.49 1.35 -11.70
C THR A 62 89.94 2.55 -10.89
N GLN A 63 89.56 2.20 -9.65
CA GLN A 63 89.74 2.89 -8.36
C GLN A 63 89.27 4.34 -8.17
N THR A 64 88.27 4.53 -7.30
CA THR A 64 88.36 5.43 -6.12
C THR A 64 87.24 5.06 -5.13
N ASN A 65 87.61 4.71 -3.89
CA ASN A 65 86.74 4.12 -2.88
C ASN A 65 86.28 5.13 -1.80
N GLN A 66 85.98 6.38 -2.18
CA GLN A 66 85.57 7.43 -1.23
C GLN A 66 84.37 8.28 -1.70
N LYS A 67 83.53 7.77 -2.62
CA LYS A 67 82.31 8.46 -3.06
C LYS A 67 81.01 7.67 -2.86
N ILE A 68 81.08 6.48 -2.26
CA ILE A 68 79.95 5.53 -2.19
C ILE A 68 79.01 5.80 -0.99
N ALA A 69 79.47 6.46 0.07
CA ALA A 69 78.61 6.71 1.25
C ALA A 69 77.57 7.82 1.05
N GLY A 70 77.82 8.79 0.15
CA GLY A 70 76.92 9.91 -0.12
C GLY A 70 75.84 9.62 -1.17
N GLU A 71 76.17 8.82 -2.20
CA GLU A 71 75.23 8.50 -3.29
C GLU A 71 74.21 7.42 -2.87
N ALA A 72 74.60 6.46 -2.02
CA ALA A 72 73.68 5.45 -1.47
C ALA A 72 72.59 6.06 -0.55
N LYS A 73 72.92 7.11 0.22
CA LYS A 73 71.92 7.86 1.02
C LYS A 73 70.94 8.64 0.15
N LYS A 74 71.38 9.14 -1.01
CA LYS A 74 70.56 9.96 -1.93
C LYS A 74 69.64 9.10 -2.81
N THR A 75 70.01 7.86 -3.11
CA THR A 75 69.14 6.88 -3.78
C THR A 75 68.13 6.26 -2.81
N ALA A 76 68.54 5.98 -1.56
CA ALA A 76 67.62 5.49 -0.53
C ALA A 76 66.53 6.53 -0.20
N SER A 77 66.88 7.81 -0.07
CA SER A 77 65.88 8.88 0.20
C SER A 77 64.91 9.08 -0.96
N ARG A 78 65.36 8.92 -2.22
CA ARG A 78 64.49 8.99 -3.41
C ARG A 78 63.53 7.80 -3.51
N GLN A 79 63.97 6.61 -3.13
CA GLN A 79 63.09 5.43 -3.11
C GLN A 79 61.98 5.58 -2.06
N THR A 80 62.30 6.09 -0.87
CA THR A 80 61.29 6.33 0.19
C THR A 80 60.29 7.43 -0.19
N GLU A 81 60.70 8.42 -0.98
CA GLU A 81 59.80 9.49 -1.45
C GLU A 81 58.84 8.99 -2.54
N VAL A 82 59.30 8.12 -3.44
CA VAL A 82 58.45 7.49 -4.47
C VAL A 82 57.42 6.54 -3.82
N GLU A 83 57.83 5.72 -2.85
CA GLU A 83 56.93 4.80 -2.14
C GLU A 83 55.86 5.54 -1.34
N GLN A 84 56.20 6.66 -0.70
CA GLN A 84 55.22 7.51 0.00
C GLN A 84 54.21 8.17 -0.96
N LEU A 85 54.65 8.58 -2.15
CA LEU A 85 53.75 9.14 -3.16
C LEU A 85 52.81 8.07 -3.73
N GLU A 86 53.26 6.83 -3.92
CA GLU A 86 52.41 5.71 -4.31
C GLU A 86 51.40 5.36 -3.21
N GLN A 87 51.83 5.31 -1.95
CA GLN A 87 50.93 5.06 -0.81
C GLN A 87 49.83 6.13 -0.72
N LYS A 88 50.20 7.41 -0.87
CA LYS A 88 49.25 8.52 -0.87
C LYS A 88 48.28 8.47 -2.05
N LYS A 89 48.73 7.98 -3.21
CA LYS A 89 47.88 7.81 -4.40
C LYS A 89 46.87 6.67 -4.21
N VAL A 90 47.28 5.56 -3.61
CA VAL A 90 46.40 4.43 -3.26
C VAL A 90 45.38 4.83 -2.20
N GLU A 91 45.80 5.59 -1.18
CA GLU A 91 44.90 6.11 -0.15
C GLU A 91 43.88 7.09 -0.76
N GLN A 92 44.32 7.99 -1.65
CA GLN A 92 43.42 8.91 -2.35
C GLN A 92 42.43 8.18 -3.27
N GLU A 93 42.85 7.09 -3.92
CA GLU A 93 41.98 6.26 -4.75
C GLU A 93 40.96 5.47 -3.88
N ALA A 94 41.38 4.98 -2.72
CA ALA A 94 40.49 4.35 -1.75
C ALA A 94 39.44 5.32 -1.19
N VAL A 95 39.84 6.57 -0.88
CA VAL A 95 38.90 7.63 -0.45
C VAL A 95 37.90 7.95 -1.55
N LYS A 96 38.34 8.12 -2.80
CA LYS A 96 37.43 8.36 -3.93
C LYS A 96 36.48 7.19 -4.16
N ALA A 97 36.95 5.95 -4.06
CA ALA A 97 36.10 4.76 -4.18
C ALA A 97 35.06 4.67 -3.06
N ALA A 98 35.43 5.05 -1.82
CA ALA A 98 34.51 5.10 -0.69
C ALA A 98 33.46 6.21 -0.84
N GLU A 99 33.87 7.39 -1.34
CA GLU A 99 32.97 8.52 -1.61
C GLU A 99 31.98 8.18 -2.73
N GLN A 100 32.44 7.51 -3.79
CA GLN A 100 31.59 7.07 -4.89
C GLN A 100 30.58 6.00 -4.43
N LYS A 101 30.99 5.04 -3.59
CA LYS A 101 30.06 4.07 -2.99
C LYS A 101 29.01 4.74 -2.10
N LYS A 102 29.38 5.80 -1.36
CA LYS A 102 28.42 6.57 -0.55
C LYS A 102 27.44 7.36 -1.43
N ALA A 103 27.90 7.94 -2.54
CA ALA A 103 27.05 8.64 -3.49
C ALA A 103 26.05 7.68 -4.17
N ASP A 104 26.52 6.50 -4.61
CA ASP A 104 25.67 5.49 -5.23
C ASP A 104 24.62 4.93 -4.24
N ALA A 105 25.00 4.75 -2.97
CA ALA A 105 24.07 4.33 -1.92
C ALA A 105 23.03 5.41 -1.60
N ALA A 106 23.43 6.68 -1.59
CA ALA A 106 22.51 7.81 -1.39
C ALA A 106 21.51 7.94 -2.55
N GLN A 107 21.96 7.82 -3.80
CA GLN A 107 21.08 7.83 -4.97
C GLN A 107 20.08 6.69 -4.96
N LYS A 108 20.51 5.46 -4.64
CA LYS A 108 19.59 4.31 -4.50
C LYS A 108 18.56 4.50 -3.38
N ALA A 109 18.96 5.12 -2.27
CA ALA A 109 18.04 5.41 -1.16
C ALA A 109 17.02 6.49 -1.53
N GLU A 110 17.42 7.50 -2.30
CA GLU A 110 16.53 8.53 -2.84
C GLU A 110 15.54 7.96 -3.85
N GLU A 111 16.01 7.17 -4.82
CA GLU A 111 15.17 6.50 -5.81
C GLU A 111 14.16 5.54 -5.16
N ALA A 112 14.58 4.79 -4.12
CA ALA A 112 13.68 3.94 -3.35
C ALA A 112 12.61 4.73 -2.59
N ARG A 113 12.94 5.92 -2.07
CA ARG A 113 11.98 6.81 -1.42
C ARG A 113 10.97 7.39 -2.40
N GLU A 114 11.43 7.87 -3.56
CA GLU A 114 10.54 8.37 -4.61
C GLU A 114 9.60 7.28 -5.14
N ALA A 115 10.11 6.06 -5.35
CA ALA A 115 9.29 4.92 -5.76
C ALA A 115 8.24 4.54 -4.70
N ALA A 116 8.59 4.60 -3.41
CA ALA A 116 7.64 4.35 -2.32
C ALA A 116 6.57 5.45 -2.22
N GLU A 117 6.95 6.71 -2.43
CA GLU A 117 6.02 7.84 -2.44
C GLU A 117 5.07 7.77 -3.63
N ALA A 118 5.56 7.44 -4.82
CA ALA A 118 4.75 7.24 -6.02
C ALA A 118 3.71 6.13 -5.82
N LYS A 119 4.10 4.98 -5.27
CA LYS A 119 3.16 3.87 -4.95
C LYS A 119 2.10 4.28 -3.92
N LYS A 120 2.48 5.08 -2.92
CA LYS A 120 1.55 5.59 -1.91
C LYS A 120 0.55 6.59 -2.51
N ALA A 121 0.99 7.44 -3.42
CA ALA A 121 0.14 8.38 -4.14
C ALA A 121 -0.85 7.65 -5.06
N GLU A 122 -0.40 6.63 -5.79
CA GLU A 122 -1.25 5.79 -6.64
C GLU A 122 -2.33 5.06 -5.82
N ALA A 123 -1.95 4.42 -4.71
CA ALA A 123 -2.90 3.74 -3.83
C ALA A 123 -3.92 4.71 -3.20
N ALA A 124 -3.50 5.94 -2.89
CA ALA A 124 -4.41 6.98 -2.37
C ALA A 124 -5.40 7.46 -3.45
N ALA A 125 -4.95 7.59 -4.70
CA ALA A 125 -5.79 7.96 -5.84
C ALA A 125 -6.84 6.88 -6.13
N GLU A 126 -6.44 5.61 -6.15
CA GLU A 126 -7.35 4.48 -6.39
C GLU A 126 -8.40 4.34 -5.27
N ALA A 127 -8.00 4.53 -4.00
CA ALA A 127 -8.93 4.55 -2.87
C ALA A 127 -9.91 5.72 -2.94
N ALA A 128 -9.48 6.89 -3.40
CA ALA A 128 -10.35 8.05 -3.59
C ALA A 128 -11.35 7.84 -4.75
N GLU A 129 -10.92 7.21 -5.84
CA GLU A 129 -11.78 6.85 -6.97
C GLU A 129 -12.83 5.81 -6.56
N ALA A 130 -12.42 4.76 -5.83
CA ALA A 130 -13.33 3.75 -5.31
C ALA A 130 -14.40 4.34 -4.37
N LYS A 131 -14.02 5.31 -3.51
CA LYS A 131 -14.99 6.03 -2.67
C LYS A 131 -15.97 6.86 -3.49
N LYS A 132 -15.50 7.61 -4.49
CA LYS A 132 -16.38 8.39 -5.38
C LYS A 132 -17.34 7.49 -6.16
N ALA A 133 -16.87 6.35 -6.67
CA ALA A 133 -17.71 5.39 -7.38
C ALA A 133 -18.78 4.76 -6.45
N ALA A 134 -18.43 4.45 -5.20
CA ALA A 134 -19.37 3.93 -4.21
C ALA A 134 -20.43 4.97 -3.81
N GLU A 135 -20.04 6.23 -3.66
CA GLU A 135 -20.95 7.33 -3.34
C GLU A 135 -21.91 7.62 -4.51
N ALA A 136 -21.40 7.63 -5.75
CA ALA A 136 -22.22 7.78 -6.95
C ALA A 136 -23.27 6.68 -7.08
N LYS A 137 -22.91 5.41 -6.83
CA LYS A 137 -23.86 4.29 -6.83
C LYS A 137 -24.95 4.44 -5.75
N LYS A 138 -24.57 4.87 -4.53
CA LYS A 138 -25.55 5.13 -3.46
C LYS A 138 -26.50 6.28 -3.82
N ALA A 139 -25.99 7.35 -4.43
CA ALA A 139 -26.82 8.48 -4.87
C ALA A 139 -27.80 8.08 -5.98
N GLU A 140 -27.37 7.25 -6.94
CA GLU A 140 -28.24 6.73 -7.99
C GLU A 140 -29.33 5.80 -7.44
N GLU A 141 -28.99 4.92 -6.50
CA GLU A 141 -29.95 4.02 -5.84
C GLU A 141 -30.96 4.80 -5.00
N ALA A 142 -30.53 5.86 -4.31
CA ALA A 142 -31.41 6.77 -3.57
C ALA A 142 -32.38 7.52 -4.50
N LYS A 143 -31.91 8.01 -5.66
CA LYS A 143 -32.79 8.64 -6.67
C LYS A 143 -33.83 7.67 -7.21
N LYS A 144 -33.42 6.45 -7.58
CA LYS A 144 -34.35 5.40 -8.06
C LYS A 144 -35.38 5.01 -7.00
N ALA A 145 -34.99 4.95 -5.73
CA ALA A 145 -35.91 4.68 -4.63
C ALA A 145 -36.92 5.82 -4.43
N ALA A 146 -36.48 7.09 -4.49
CA ALA A 146 -37.34 8.25 -4.37
C ALA A 146 -38.34 8.36 -5.54
N GLU A 147 -37.89 8.12 -6.77
CA GLU A 147 -38.75 8.12 -7.97
C GLU A 147 -39.83 7.04 -7.88
N LYS A 148 -39.47 5.83 -7.42
CA LYS A 148 -40.44 4.75 -7.22
C LYS A 148 -41.48 5.10 -6.15
N GLN A 149 -41.08 5.74 -5.06
CA GLN A 149 -42.02 6.20 -4.02
C GLN A 149 -42.97 7.26 -4.55
N GLN A 150 -42.49 8.22 -5.35
CA GLN A 150 -43.36 9.22 -5.97
C GLN A 150 -44.35 8.58 -6.96
N ALA A 151 -43.93 7.59 -7.75
CA ALA A 151 -44.81 6.86 -8.65
C ALA A 151 -45.90 6.06 -7.90
N ASP A 152 -45.56 5.39 -6.80
CA ASP A 152 -46.53 4.67 -5.96
C ASP A 152 -47.53 5.63 -5.28
N ILE A 153 -47.08 6.80 -4.83
CA ILE A 153 -47.95 7.84 -4.25
C ILE A 153 -48.90 8.41 -5.31
N ALA A 154 -48.40 8.71 -6.52
CA ALA A 154 -49.22 9.20 -7.62
C ALA A 154 -50.29 8.18 -8.04
N LYS A 155 -49.92 6.90 -8.09
CA LYS A 155 -50.84 5.82 -8.44
C LYS A 155 -51.92 5.60 -7.38
N LYS A 156 -51.59 5.70 -6.09
CA LYS A 156 -52.58 5.65 -5.00
C LYS A 156 -53.55 6.82 -5.04
N LYS A 157 -53.07 8.05 -5.27
CA LYS A 157 -53.94 9.22 -5.41
C LYS A 157 -54.92 9.07 -6.59
N ALA A 158 -54.44 8.61 -7.73
CA ALA A 158 -55.30 8.37 -8.90
C ALA A 158 -56.35 7.28 -8.66
N GLU A 159 -56.02 6.22 -7.90
CA GLU A 159 -56.99 5.18 -7.55
C GLU A 159 -58.05 5.67 -6.55
N GLU A 160 -57.65 6.50 -5.58
CA GLU A 160 -58.57 7.09 -4.59
C GLU A 160 -59.53 8.08 -5.25
N GLU A 161 -59.05 8.93 -6.16
CA GLU A 161 -59.86 9.89 -6.91
C GLU A 161 -60.86 9.16 -7.83
N LYS A 162 -60.43 8.07 -8.47
CA LYS A 162 -61.33 7.25 -9.30
C LYS A 162 -62.40 6.55 -8.46
N LYS A 163 -62.09 6.09 -7.26
CA LYS A 163 -63.08 5.50 -6.32
C LYS A 163 -64.08 6.53 -5.82
N LYS A 164 -63.64 7.76 -5.52
CA LYS A 164 -64.54 8.85 -5.12
C LYS A 164 -65.50 9.24 -6.26
N ALA A 165 -64.98 9.38 -7.48
CA ALA A 165 -65.82 9.66 -8.66
C ALA A 165 -66.84 8.53 -8.94
N GLU A 166 -66.47 7.26 -8.75
CA GLU A 166 -67.38 6.13 -8.95
C GLU A 166 -68.44 6.02 -7.84
N GLU A 167 -68.13 6.42 -6.60
CA GLU A 167 -69.08 6.50 -5.50
C GLU A 167 -70.08 7.66 -5.66
N GLU A 168 -69.60 8.82 -6.13
CA GLU A 168 -70.43 9.99 -6.40
C GLU A 168 -71.40 9.75 -7.57
N ALA A 169 -70.92 9.16 -8.67
CA ALA A 169 -71.78 8.75 -9.79
C ALA A 169 -72.84 7.70 -9.40
N LYS A 170 -72.53 6.81 -8.43
CA LYS A 170 -73.51 5.87 -7.88
C LYS A 170 -74.55 6.53 -6.98
N LYS A 171 -74.19 7.60 -6.27
CA LYS A 171 -75.14 8.36 -5.42
C LYS A 171 -76.09 9.20 -6.28
N GLU A 172 -75.59 9.85 -7.33
CA GLU A 172 -76.43 10.60 -8.27
C GLU A 172 -77.39 9.67 -9.04
N ALA A 173 -76.92 8.52 -9.54
CA ALA A 173 -77.78 7.54 -10.21
C ALA A 173 -78.85 6.92 -9.27
N ALA A 174 -78.57 6.83 -7.96
CA ALA A 174 -79.53 6.35 -6.97
C ALA A 174 -80.54 7.43 -6.54
N GLU A 175 -80.18 8.71 -6.60
CA GLU A 175 -81.09 9.82 -6.33
C GLU A 175 -82.05 10.07 -7.51
N GLU A 176 -81.56 9.97 -8.75
CA GLU A 176 -82.38 10.11 -9.95
C GLU A 176 -83.40 8.97 -10.10
N ALA A 177 -83.03 7.73 -9.74
CA ALA A 177 -83.95 6.59 -9.66
C ALA A 177 -85.01 6.74 -8.54
N LYS A 178 -84.72 7.48 -7.46
CA LYS A 178 -85.71 7.79 -6.41
C LYS A 178 -86.63 8.95 -6.77
N LYS A 179 -86.21 9.90 -7.62
CA LYS A 179 -87.09 10.96 -8.15
C LYS A 179 -88.06 10.44 -9.20
N GLN A 180 -87.66 9.51 -10.07
CA GLN A 180 -88.57 8.87 -11.04
C GLN A 180 -89.58 7.89 -10.40
N ALA A 181 -89.26 7.32 -9.24
CA ALA A 181 -90.20 6.46 -8.50
C ALA A 181 -91.28 7.22 -7.71
N ALA A 182 -91.18 8.55 -7.60
CA ALA A 182 -92.15 9.38 -6.88
C ALA A 182 -93.18 10.07 -7.80
N GLU A 183 -92.98 10.09 -9.12
CA GLU A 183 -93.89 10.77 -10.05
C GLU A 183 -94.87 9.83 -10.79
N ASP A 184 -94.61 8.52 -10.86
CA ASP A 184 -95.44 7.58 -11.63
C ASP A 184 -96.36 6.68 -10.78
N ALA A 185 -96.68 7.09 -9.55
CA ALA A 185 -97.65 6.40 -8.68
C ALA A 185 -99.10 6.88 -8.86
N LYS A 186 -99.43 7.52 -9.99
CA LYS A 186 -100.79 8.00 -10.25
C LYS A 186 -101.21 8.04 -11.72
N LYS A 187 -101.01 6.95 -12.49
CA LYS A 187 -102.00 6.52 -13.49
C LYS A 187 -101.66 5.18 -14.15
N LYS A 188 -102.66 4.31 -14.13
CA LYS A 188 -102.91 3.18 -15.03
C LYS A 188 -102.17 1.88 -14.72
N ALA A 189 -102.76 1.20 -13.75
CA ALA A 189 -103.04 -0.23 -13.87
C ALA A 189 -103.89 -0.55 -15.11
N ALA A 190 -103.66 -1.76 -15.62
CA ALA A 190 -104.44 -2.57 -16.57
C ALA A 190 -103.98 -2.59 -18.05
N GLU A 191 -103.54 -3.80 -18.44
CA GLU A 191 -103.27 -4.34 -19.80
C GLU A 191 -102.12 -3.68 -20.58
N GLU A 192 -101.10 -4.40 -21.03
CA GLU A 192 -101.23 -5.58 -21.89
C GLU A 192 -99.96 -6.45 -21.81
N ALA A 193 -100.18 -7.76 -21.63
CA ALA A 193 -99.14 -8.76 -21.69
C ALA A 193 -98.69 -8.97 -23.15
N LYS A 194 -97.49 -8.48 -23.53
CA LYS A 194 -96.62 -9.10 -24.55
C LYS A 194 -95.33 -8.29 -24.79
N LYS A 195 -94.33 -8.48 -23.93
CA LYS A 195 -92.90 -8.59 -24.34
C LYS A 195 -91.96 -8.97 -23.19
N LYS A 196 -92.37 -9.97 -22.41
CA LYS A 196 -91.41 -10.94 -21.88
C LYS A 196 -91.08 -11.90 -23.03
N ALA A 197 -89.94 -11.71 -23.71
CA ALA A 197 -89.37 -12.77 -24.57
C ALA A 197 -87.92 -12.56 -25.06
N ALA A 198 -87.25 -11.41 -24.88
CA ALA A 198 -85.99 -11.19 -25.61
C ALA A 198 -84.78 -10.65 -24.82
N GLU A 199 -84.86 -10.38 -23.51
CA GLU A 199 -83.72 -9.76 -22.80
C GLU A 199 -83.25 -10.46 -21.52
N ASP A 200 -83.85 -11.58 -21.14
CA ASP A 200 -83.42 -12.34 -19.94
C ASP A 200 -82.28 -13.35 -20.24
N ALA A 201 -82.02 -13.63 -21.53
CA ALA A 201 -80.98 -14.58 -21.94
C ALA A 201 -79.60 -13.95 -22.24
N LYS A 202 -79.49 -12.60 -22.32
CA LYS A 202 -78.20 -11.92 -22.57
C LYS A 202 -77.48 -11.43 -21.30
N LYS A 203 -78.16 -11.34 -20.15
CA LYS A 203 -77.56 -10.85 -18.89
C LYS A 203 -76.94 -11.93 -17.99
N LYS A 204 -77.14 -13.23 -18.25
CA LYS A 204 -76.51 -14.32 -17.48
C LYS A 204 -75.21 -14.87 -18.07
N ALA A 205 -74.92 -14.63 -19.37
CA ALA A 205 -73.67 -15.09 -20.00
C ALA A 205 -72.48 -14.11 -19.83
N ALA A 206 -72.74 -12.80 -19.67
CA ALA A 206 -71.67 -11.80 -19.49
C ALA A 206 -71.10 -11.73 -18.06
N ALA A 207 -71.83 -12.25 -17.06
CA ALA A 207 -71.44 -12.18 -15.65
C ALA A 207 -70.51 -13.33 -15.21
N GLU A 208 -70.54 -14.48 -15.88
CA GLU A 208 -69.68 -15.62 -15.52
C GLU A 208 -68.28 -15.54 -16.15
N ASP A 209 -68.17 -15.04 -17.40
CA ASP A 209 -66.88 -14.88 -18.11
C ASP A 209 -66.02 -13.77 -17.48
N ALA A 210 -66.65 -12.69 -17.02
CA ALA A 210 -65.98 -11.60 -16.30
C ALA A 210 -65.48 -12.03 -14.90
N LYS A 211 -66.19 -12.92 -14.22
CA LYS A 211 -65.82 -13.42 -12.88
C LYS A 211 -64.71 -14.47 -12.93
N LYS A 212 -64.64 -15.28 -14.00
CA LYS A 212 -63.52 -16.21 -14.25
C LYS A 212 -62.23 -15.51 -14.68
N LYS A 213 -62.29 -14.49 -15.54
CA LYS A 213 -61.11 -13.70 -15.93
C LYS A 213 -60.55 -12.87 -14.77
N ALA A 214 -61.40 -12.25 -13.95
CA ALA A 214 -60.94 -11.49 -12.77
C ALA A 214 -60.30 -12.40 -11.69
N ALA A 215 -60.80 -13.63 -11.53
CA ALA A 215 -60.24 -14.58 -10.56
C ALA A 215 -58.91 -15.20 -11.02
N GLU A 216 -58.73 -15.46 -12.31
CA GLU A 216 -57.47 -16.00 -12.85
C GLU A 216 -56.37 -14.93 -12.88
N GLU A 217 -56.70 -13.69 -13.24
CA GLU A 217 -55.76 -12.57 -13.24
C GLU A 217 -55.31 -12.19 -11.81
N ALA A 218 -56.23 -12.22 -10.83
CA ALA A 218 -55.90 -12.03 -9.42
C ALA A 218 -54.97 -13.13 -8.86
N LYS A 219 -55.19 -14.40 -9.24
CA LYS A 219 -54.29 -15.51 -8.86
C LYS A 219 -52.92 -15.42 -9.52
N LYS A 220 -52.84 -15.03 -10.80
CA LYS A 220 -51.55 -14.80 -11.49
C LYS A 220 -50.78 -13.63 -10.88
N LYS A 221 -51.44 -12.54 -10.51
CA LYS A 221 -50.79 -11.38 -9.86
C LYS A 221 -50.26 -11.73 -8.47
N ALA A 222 -51.05 -12.46 -7.66
CA ALA A 222 -50.61 -12.89 -6.34
C ALA A 222 -49.43 -13.88 -6.39
N ALA A 223 -49.42 -14.80 -7.36
CA ALA A 223 -48.31 -15.72 -7.57
C ALA A 223 -47.04 -14.99 -8.04
N ALA A 224 -47.16 -14.03 -8.96
CA ALA A 224 -46.03 -13.25 -9.47
C ALA A 224 -45.41 -12.33 -8.40
N ASP A 225 -46.23 -11.71 -7.54
CA ASP A 225 -45.76 -10.85 -6.45
C ASP A 225 -45.02 -11.68 -5.37
N ALA A 226 -45.56 -12.85 -5.01
CA ALA A 226 -44.91 -13.76 -4.07
C ALA A 226 -43.57 -14.30 -4.59
N GLN A 227 -43.47 -14.59 -5.90
CA GLN A 227 -42.22 -15.05 -6.51
C GLN A 227 -41.19 -13.92 -6.60
N LYS A 228 -41.60 -12.69 -6.94
CA LYS A 228 -40.71 -11.51 -6.92
C LYS A 228 -40.17 -11.21 -5.54
N LYS A 229 -41.01 -11.30 -4.49
CA LYS A 229 -40.59 -11.03 -3.11
C LYS A 229 -39.55 -12.04 -2.63
N LYS A 230 -39.75 -13.34 -2.91
CA LYS A 230 -38.77 -14.40 -2.59
C LYS A 230 -37.47 -14.25 -3.39
N ALA A 231 -37.54 -13.89 -4.66
CA ALA A 231 -36.35 -13.66 -5.47
C ALA A 231 -35.54 -12.44 -5.00
N GLN A 232 -36.22 -11.36 -4.58
CA GLN A 232 -35.58 -10.15 -4.09
C GLN A 232 -34.94 -10.36 -2.70
N GLU A 233 -35.58 -11.14 -1.83
CA GLU A 233 -35.05 -11.48 -0.50
C GLU A 233 -33.85 -12.43 -0.59
N ALA A 234 -33.90 -13.43 -1.49
CA ALA A 234 -32.77 -14.29 -1.79
C ALA A 234 -31.59 -13.51 -2.42
N ALA A 235 -31.87 -12.58 -3.33
CA ALA A 235 -30.84 -11.72 -3.92
C ALA A 235 -30.21 -10.77 -2.89
N ARG A 236 -31.00 -10.23 -1.95
CA ARG A 236 -30.49 -9.37 -0.87
C ARG A 236 -29.60 -10.15 0.09
N LYS A 237 -30.02 -11.34 0.50
CA LYS A 237 -29.23 -12.22 1.37
C LYS A 237 -27.92 -12.64 0.72
N ALA A 238 -27.95 -13.04 -0.56
CA ALA A 238 -26.73 -13.38 -1.31
C ALA A 238 -25.77 -12.18 -1.50
N ALA A 239 -26.31 -10.97 -1.66
CA ALA A 239 -25.50 -9.76 -1.74
C ALA A 239 -24.89 -9.36 -0.39
N GLU A 240 -25.58 -9.63 0.71
CA GLU A 240 -25.09 -9.39 2.06
C GLU A 240 -24.02 -10.40 2.47
N ASP A 241 -24.22 -11.69 2.17
CA ASP A 241 -23.23 -12.76 2.42
C ASP A 241 -21.94 -12.51 1.61
N LYS A 242 -22.04 -12.08 0.34
CA LYS A 242 -20.86 -11.71 -0.46
C LYS A 242 -20.13 -10.49 0.09
N LYS A 243 -20.85 -9.50 0.63
CA LYS A 243 -20.24 -8.34 1.27
C LYS A 243 -19.56 -8.72 2.59
N ALA A 244 -20.18 -9.59 3.38
CA ALA A 244 -19.59 -10.10 4.60
C ALA A 244 -18.32 -10.92 4.34
N GLN A 245 -18.32 -11.76 3.29
CA GLN A 245 -17.13 -12.51 2.87
C GLN A 245 -16.01 -11.59 2.37
N ALA A 246 -16.31 -10.64 1.47
CA ALA A 246 -15.30 -9.71 0.97
C ALA A 246 -14.73 -8.81 2.08
N LEU A 247 -15.56 -8.42 3.05
CA LEU A 247 -15.12 -7.68 4.22
C LEU A 247 -14.22 -8.54 5.10
N ALA A 248 -14.61 -9.79 5.38
CA ALA A 248 -13.80 -10.71 6.17
C ALA A 248 -12.43 -10.95 5.52
N GLU A 249 -12.38 -11.19 4.21
CA GLU A 249 -11.16 -11.43 3.45
C GLU A 249 -10.21 -10.21 3.45
N LEU A 250 -10.76 -9.01 3.30
CA LEU A 250 -9.99 -7.75 3.38
C LEU A 250 -9.42 -7.49 4.79
N LEU A 251 -10.18 -7.81 5.84
CA LEU A 251 -9.69 -7.67 7.21
C LEU A 251 -8.60 -8.70 7.54
N SER A 252 -8.73 -9.95 7.06
CA SER A 252 -7.69 -10.97 7.26
C SER A 252 -6.39 -10.63 6.52
N ASP A 253 -6.43 -10.24 5.24
CA ASP A 253 -5.22 -9.87 4.48
C ASP A 253 -4.51 -8.65 5.11
N THR A 254 -5.28 -7.69 5.63
CA THR A 254 -4.71 -6.52 6.33
C THR A 254 -4.03 -6.93 7.63
N THR A 255 -4.62 -7.85 8.39
CA THR A 255 -4.07 -8.29 9.68
C THR A 255 -2.80 -9.13 9.49
N GLU A 256 -2.80 -10.06 8.54
CA GLU A 256 -1.64 -10.88 8.21
C GLU A 256 -0.48 -10.01 7.66
N ARG A 257 -0.78 -9.04 6.81
CA ARG A 257 0.23 -8.09 6.32
C ARG A 257 0.78 -7.19 7.42
N GLN A 258 -0.08 -6.70 8.32
CA GLN A 258 0.38 -5.92 9.48
C GLN A 258 1.27 -6.75 10.40
N GLN A 259 0.94 -8.03 10.61
CA GLN A 259 1.75 -8.92 11.42
C GLN A 259 3.10 -9.22 10.75
N ALA A 260 3.12 -9.52 9.45
CA ALA A 260 4.37 -9.71 8.71
C ALA A 260 5.28 -8.47 8.72
N LEU A 261 4.71 -7.27 8.61
CA LEU A 261 5.46 -6.01 8.70
C LEU A 261 5.98 -5.73 10.12
N ALA A 262 5.26 -6.18 11.16
CA ALA A 262 5.69 -6.06 12.55
C ALA A 262 6.82 -7.06 12.85
N ASP A 263 6.72 -8.28 12.35
CA ASP A 263 7.74 -9.32 12.48
C ASP A 263 9.03 -8.90 11.73
N GLU A 264 8.92 -8.38 10.51
CA GLU A 264 10.07 -7.89 9.74
C GLU A 264 10.78 -6.70 10.43
N GLN A 265 10.00 -5.76 10.97
CA GLN A 265 10.55 -4.66 11.77
C GLN A 265 11.22 -5.18 13.05
N GLY A 266 10.60 -6.16 13.73
CA GLY A 266 11.17 -6.79 14.92
C GLY A 266 12.51 -7.46 14.65
N ASP A 267 12.63 -8.20 13.54
CA ASP A 267 13.86 -8.90 13.13
C ASP A 267 14.99 -7.94 12.71
N GLN A 268 14.68 -6.86 11.98
CA GLN A 268 15.68 -5.84 11.61
C GLN A 268 16.25 -5.15 12.85
N VAL A 269 15.35 -4.73 13.74
CA VAL A 269 15.65 -4.13 15.03
C VAL A 269 16.49 -5.10 15.86
N ALA A 270 16.17 -6.39 15.88
CA ALA A 270 16.96 -7.43 16.55
C ALA A 270 18.39 -7.55 16.05
N GLY A 271 18.58 -7.60 14.73
CA GLY A 271 19.90 -7.68 14.12
C GLY A 271 20.77 -6.47 14.50
N ASP A 272 20.21 -5.28 14.42
CA ASP A 272 20.90 -4.04 14.78
C ASP A 272 21.34 -4.03 16.26
N PHE A 273 20.52 -4.60 17.16
CA PHE A 273 20.86 -4.68 18.59
C PHE A 273 21.88 -5.76 18.92
N ASP A 274 21.76 -6.94 18.33
CA ASP A 274 22.73 -8.02 18.53
C ASP A 274 24.13 -7.55 18.09
N ASP A 275 24.22 -6.84 16.96
CA ASP A 275 25.47 -6.26 16.47
C ASP A 275 25.99 -5.15 17.39
N LEU A 276 25.11 -4.28 17.90
CA LEU A 276 25.48 -3.26 18.88
C LEU A 276 26.04 -3.88 20.17
N ILE A 277 25.41 -4.94 20.68
CA ILE A 277 25.86 -5.63 21.88
C ILE A 277 27.21 -6.30 21.62
N ARG A 278 27.43 -6.91 20.45
CA ARG A 278 28.75 -7.47 20.09
C ARG A 278 29.82 -6.40 20.02
N MET A 279 29.56 -5.29 19.34
CA MET A 279 30.50 -4.16 19.24
C MET A 279 30.86 -3.61 20.62
N ARG A 280 29.85 -3.37 21.46
CA ARG A 280 30.05 -2.82 22.80
C ARG A 280 30.70 -3.82 23.76
N ALA A 281 30.40 -5.11 23.62
CA ALA A 281 31.10 -6.18 24.35
C ALA A 281 32.57 -6.27 23.92
N ALA A 282 32.87 -6.16 22.63
CA ALA A 282 34.23 -6.20 22.09
C ALA A 282 35.09 -5.06 22.68
N GLU A 283 34.56 -3.84 22.75
CA GLU A 283 35.23 -2.69 23.36
C GLU A 283 35.62 -2.93 24.84
N GLY A 284 34.78 -3.66 25.57
CA GLY A 284 34.99 -3.98 26.99
C GLY A 284 35.70 -5.30 27.26
N TRP A 285 36.12 -6.03 26.22
CA TRP A 285 36.64 -7.39 26.36
C TRP A 285 38.14 -7.43 26.57
N ALA A 286 38.55 -8.04 27.69
CA ALA A 286 39.94 -8.37 27.96
C ALA A 286 40.24 -9.78 27.42
N ARG A 287 40.89 -9.87 26.25
CA ARG A 287 41.21 -11.15 25.60
C ARG A 287 42.08 -12.03 26.50
N PRO A 288 41.60 -13.22 26.92
CA PRO A 288 42.44 -14.16 27.64
C PRO A 288 43.40 -14.89 26.70
N PRO A 289 44.60 -15.32 27.16
CA PRO A 289 45.57 -16.05 26.32
C PRO A 289 45.05 -17.39 25.78
N SER A 290 44.01 -17.95 26.41
CA SER A 290 43.35 -19.19 26.03
C SER A 290 42.38 -19.03 24.86
N ALA A 291 41.99 -17.80 24.49
CA ALA A 291 41.02 -17.55 23.44
C ALA A 291 41.57 -17.98 22.07
N ARG A 292 40.95 -19.01 21.47
CA ARG A 292 41.29 -19.50 20.12
C ARG A 292 40.11 -19.39 19.17
N LYS A 293 40.42 -19.30 17.87
CA LYS A 293 39.43 -19.33 16.80
C LYS A 293 38.55 -20.58 16.90
N GLY A 294 37.24 -20.41 16.72
CA GLY A 294 36.25 -21.49 16.77
C GLY A 294 35.70 -21.83 18.16
N MET A 295 36.13 -21.13 19.22
CA MET A 295 35.45 -21.22 20.52
C MET A 295 34.12 -20.48 20.49
N THR A 296 33.13 -21.01 21.18
CA THR A 296 31.79 -20.44 21.19
C THR A 296 31.20 -20.55 22.59
N VAL A 297 30.80 -19.41 23.16
CA VAL A 297 30.11 -19.36 24.45
C VAL A 297 28.71 -18.80 24.23
N VAL A 298 27.70 -19.42 24.83
CA VAL A 298 26.33 -18.89 24.83
C VAL A 298 26.07 -18.28 26.19
N LEU A 299 25.84 -16.98 26.21
CA LEU A 299 25.52 -16.23 27.42
C LEU A 299 24.02 -15.94 27.47
N GLN A 300 23.43 -16.08 28.65
CA GLN A 300 22.08 -15.62 28.95
C GLN A 300 22.19 -14.27 29.66
N ILE A 301 21.60 -13.26 29.04
CA ILE A 301 21.71 -11.85 29.44
C ILE A 301 20.32 -11.37 29.82
N ASN A 302 20.21 -10.69 30.97
CA ASN A 302 18.98 -10.04 31.41
C ASN A 302 19.16 -8.53 31.47
N MET A 303 18.23 -7.80 30.87
CA MET A 303 18.31 -6.35 30.71
C MET A 303 16.99 -5.67 31.09
N LEU A 304 17.06 -4.42 31.56
CA LEU A 304 15.89 -3.57 31.79
C LEU A 304 15.54 -2.74 30.55
N PRO A 305 14.29 -2.23 30.44
CA PRO A 305 13.86 -1.38 29.32
C PRO A 305 14.68 -0.08 29.14
N ASP A 306 15.43 0.33 30.17
CA ASP A 306 16.35 1.47 30.10
C ASP A 306 17.71 1.13 29.45
N GLY A 307 17.88 -0.15 29.04
CA GLY A 307 19.10 -0.71 28.48
C GLY A 307 20.13 -1.16 29.50
N THR A 308 19.82 -1.15 30.79
CA THR A 308 20.76 -1.53 31.85
C THR A 308 20.83 -3.05 31.99
N ILE A 309 22.03 -3.61 31.88
CA ILE A 309 22.27 -5.05 32.03
C ILE A 309 22.30 -5.41 33.51
N THR A 310 21.39 -6.28 33.94
CA THR A 310 21.25 -6.68 35.36
C THR A 310 22.05 -7.91 35.72
N SER A 311 22.05 -8.90 34.83
CA SER A 311 22.72 -10.18 35.08
C SER A 311 23.15 -10.82 33.78
N VAL A 312 24.30 -11.49 33.85
CA VAL A 312 24.91 -12.24 32.75
C VAL A 312 25.33 -13.58 33.32
N SER A 313 24.92 -14.66 32.66
CA SER A 313 25.23 -16.04 33.07
C SER A 313 25.62 -16.88 31.86
N VAL A 314 26.44 -17.91 32.09
CA VAL A 314 26.85 -18.84 31.02
C VAL A 314 25.76 -19.89 30.84
N ALA A 315 25.08 -19.88 29.71
CA ALA A 315 24.07 -20.88 29.35
C ALA A 315 24.71 -22.14 28.73
N ARG A 316 25.76 -21.95 27.92
CA ARG A 316 26.60 -23.03 27.39
C ARG A 316 28.05 -22.56 27.39
N SER A 317 28.88 -23.30 28.12
CA SER A 317 30.33 -23.07 28.20
C SER A 317 31.00 -23.40 26.87
N SER A 318 32.05 -22.65 26.54
CA SER A 318 32.95 -22.93 25.42
C SER A 318 33.91 -24.10 25.67
N GLY A 319 33.96 -24.60 26.91
CA GLY A 319 34.97 -25.54 27.38
C GLY A 319 36.22 -24.87 27.98
N ASP A 320 36.31 -23.53 27.94
CA ASP A 320 37.40 -22.76 28.56
C ASP A 320 36.84 -21.77 29.60
N GLY A 321 37.09 -22.05 30.88
CA GLY A 321 36.60 -21.22 31.99
C GLY A 321 37.09 -19.75 31.96
N PRO A 322 38.38 -19.48 31.65
CA PRO A 322 38.87 -18.11 31.48
C PRO A 322 38.16 -17.34 30.35
N TYR A 323 37.93 -17.97 29.20
CA TYR A 323 37.19 -17.36 28.09
C TYR A 323 35.75 -17.07 28.47
N ASP A 324 35.03 -18.03 29.06
CA ASP A 324 33.66 -17.83 29.49
C ASP A 324 33.54 -16.66 30.50
N SER A 325 34.46 -16.61 31.47
CA SER A 325 34.51 -15.54 32.47
C SER A 325 34.82 -14.17 31.85
N SER A 326 35.72 -14.14 30.87
CA SER A 326 36.05 -12.92 30.13
C SER A 326 34.86 -12.40 29.31
N ALA A 327 34.08 -13.29 28.70
CA ALA A 327 32.90 -12.92 27.92
C ALA A 327 31.77 -12.40 28.84
N VAL A 328 31.58 -13.02 30.01
CA VAL A 328 30.67 -12.51 31.05
C VAL A 328 31.10 -11.12 31.52
N ALA A 329 32.39 -10.90 31.74
CA ALA A 329 32.92 -9.59 32.14
C ALA A 329 32.74 -8.52 31.06
N ALA A 330 32.97 -8.86 29.78
CA ALA A 330 32.78 -7.96 28.65
C ALA A 330 31.35 -7.44 28.56
N VAL A 331 30.36 -8.35 28.62
CA VAL A 331 28.94 -7.97 28.58
C VAL A 331 28.56 -7.17 29.82
N LYS A 332 29.08 -7.53 30.99
CA LYS A 332 28.82 -6.77 32.23
C LYS A 332 29.41 -5.35 32.17
N ASN A 333 30.54 -5.15 31.49
CA ASN A 333 31.20 -3.86 31.33
C ASN A 333 30.48 -2.90 30.38
N ILE A 334 29.59 -3.39 29.51
CA ILE A 334 28.73 -2.54 28.67
C ILE A 334 27.92 -1.58 29.53
N GLY A 335 27.40 -2.07 30.66
CA GLY A 335 26.62 -1.31 31.64
C GLY A 335 25.22 -0.94 31.15
N ARG A 336 25.13 0.01 30.20
CA ARG A 336 23.87 0.54 29.69
C ARG A 336 23.94 0.80 28.17
N LEU A 337 22.93 0.31 27.46
CA LEU A 337 22.69 0.57 26.05
C LEU A 337 21.58 1.63 25.91
N THR A 338 21.95 2.86 25.60
CA THR A 338 20.99 3.97 25.50
C THR A 338 19.99 3.83 24.37
N GLU A 339 20.33 3.01 23.38
CA GLU A 339 19.58 2.74 22.17
C GLU A 339 18.28 1.94 22.47
N MET A 340 18.24 1.20 23.59
CA MET A 340 17.06 0.45 24.01
C MET A 340 15.91 1.34 24.51
N GLN A 341 16.19 2.58 24.91
CA GLN A 341 15.17 3.51 25.46
C GLN A 341 14.19 4.04 24.41
N GLY A 342 14.53 3.95 23.13
CA GLY A 342 13.65 4.36 22.03
C GLY A 342 12.64 3.29 21.60
N MET A 343 12.76 2.06 22.13
CA MET A 343 11.98 0.92 21.67
C MET A 343 10.58 0.87 22.30
N LYS A 344 9.60 0.32 21.56
CA LYS A 344 8.28 0.04 22.14
C LYS A 344 8.39 -1.03 23.23
N PRO A 345 7.63 -0.92 24.34
CA PRO A 345 7.66 -1.91 25.41
C PRO A 345 7.33 -3.36 24.98
N SER A 346 6.54 -3.54 23.91
CA SER A 346 6.21 -4.85 23.34
C SER A 346 7.44 -5.58 22.81
N ASP A 347 8.25 -4.86 22.04
CA ASP A 347 9.40 -5.38 21.31
C ASP A 347 10.54 -5.66 22.30
N PHE A 348 10.63 -4.85 23.37
CA PHE A 348 11.61 -5.02 24.44
C PHE A 348 11.45 -6.34 25.20
N ASN A 349 10.25 -6.92 25.27
CA ASN A 349 10.02 -8.15 26.04
C ASN A 349 10.92 -9.30 25.57
N GLN A 350 11.27 -9.34 24.29
CA GLN A 350 12.20 -10.32 23.72
C GLN A 350 13.65 -10.11 24.19
N TYR A 351 14.05 -8.87 24.49
CA TYR A 351 15.39 -8.51 24.97
C TYR A 351 15.52 -8.43 26.49
N ARG A 352 14.42 -8.64 27.22
CA ARG A 352 14.45 -8.70 28.68
C ARG A 352 15.29 -9.87 29.19
N SER A 353 15.22 -11.01 28.50
CA SER A 353 16.03 -12.19 28.75
C SER A 353 16.29 -12.91 27.43
N PHE A 354 17.51 -12.78 26.91
CA PHE A 354 17.88 -13.38 25.63
C PHE A 354 19.20 -14.15 25.76
N LYS A 355 19.39 -15.07 24.82
CA LYS A 355 20.62 -15.86 24.71
C LYS A 355 21.40 -15.36 23.51
N MET A 356 22.63 -14.96 23.74
CA MET A 356 23.51 -14.52 22.67
C MET A 356 24.76 -15.39 22.61
N THR A 357 25.17 -15.67 21.38
CA THR A 357 26.36 -16.48 21.11
C THR A 357 27.52 -15.55 20.84
N PHE A 358 28.62 -15.75 21.55
CA PHE A 358 29.86 -14.99 21.36
C PHE A 358 30.97 -15.93 20.87
N THR A 359 31.71 -15.44 19.89
CA THR A 359 32.98 -16.03 19.47
C THR A 359 34.14 -15.08 19.76
N PRO A 360 35.37 -15.58 19.93
CA PRO A 360 36.54 -14.73 20.15
C PRO A 360 36.81 -13.77 18.99
N GLU A 361 36.35 -14.09 17.78
CA GLU A 361 36.51 -13.24 16.60
C GLU A 361 35.54 -12.05 16.65
N ASP A 362 34.31 -12.27 17.10
CA ASP A 362 33.32 -11.20 17.29
C ASP A 362 33.73 -10.20 18.38
N LEU A 363 34.43 -10.68 19.41
CA LEU A 363 34.91 -9.84 20.52
C LEU A 363 36.24 -9.14 20.22
N ALA A 364 36.89 -9.48 19.12
CA ALA A 364 38.23 -9.03 18.75
C ALA A 364 38.27 -7.82 17.79
N LEU A 365 37.10 -7.28 17.44
CA LEU A 365 36.91 -6.25 16.41
C LEU A 365 37.69 -4.96 16.66
#